data_AF-A0A7Y1ZR69-F1
#
_entry.id   AF-A0A7Y1ZR69-F1
#
_cell.length_a   1.000
_cell.length_b   1.000
_cell.length_c   1.000
_cell.angle_alpha   90.00
_cell.angle_beta   90.00
_cell.angle_gamma   90.00
#
_symmetry.space_group_name_H-M   'P 1'
#
loop_
_entity.id
_entity.type
_entity.pdbx_description
1 polymer ?
#
loop_
_entity_poly.entity_id
_entity_poly.type
_entity_poly.pdbx_seq_one_letter_code
_entity_poly.pdbx_strand_id
1 'polypeptide(L)'
;MNKSTYFVEHMDCSAEEQMVRIRLDEVLGIEHLEFDLRARQLVVYHTEDAASITSALDSLRLGSCMVGESLDVDAWSPVLPVQEVSSTNEMRPLMWALAINATFFFGELVAGLFAGSMGLVADALDMLADALVYALSIAAVGGTIVRKKQLAGWSGYLQFGLAVLGVIEVLRRFLTEEGVPDVTTMIIVAAMALIGNVATLLILSRAQRGEAHVEASWIFTSNDVKVNALVIASATLVWLSNSNIPDLICGALIFIIVANGARRILTLSK
;
A
#
# COMPACT_ATOMS: atom_id res chain seq x y z
N MET A 1 -26.57 21.57 -4.04
CA MET A 1 -25.48 20.79 -3.43
C MET A 1 -24.20 21.24 -4.10
N ASN A 2 -23.15 21.49 -3.34
CA ASN A 2 -21.91 22.04 -3.88
C ASN A 2 -21.03 20.90 -4.37
N LYS A 3 -20.36 21.13 -5.50
CA LYS A 3 -19.41 20.19 -6.08
C LYS A 3 -18.04 20.86 -6.14
N SER A 4 -17.08 20.28 -5.42
CA SER A 4 -15.68 20.72 -5.45
C SER A 4 -14.80 19.64 -6.06
N THR A 5 -13.97 20.01 -7.03
CA THR A 5 -13.04 19.11 -7.69
C THR A 5 -11.61 19.47 -7.31
N TYR A 6 -10.87 18.48 -6.82
CA TYR A 6 -9.48 18.59 -6.39
C TYR A 6 -8.58 17.71 -7.24
N PHE A 7 -7.40 18.21 -7.57
CA PHE A 7 -6.29 17.40 -8.05
C PHE A 7 -5.37 17.10 -6.87
N VAL A 8 -4.98 15.84 -6.69
CA VAL A 8 -4.16 15.38 -5.56
C VAL A 8 -2.92 14.67 -6.10
N GLU A 9 -1.79 15.39 -6.14
CA GLU A 9 -0.58 14.98 -6.85
C GLU A 9 -0.08 13.56 -6.47
N HIS A 10 -0.17 13.20 -5.19
CA HIS A 10 0.30 11.93 -4.66
C HIS A 10 -0.83 10.94 -4.36
N MET A 11 -2.02 11.08 -4.95
CA MET A 11 -3.12 10.12 -4.77
C MET A 11 -3.07 8.99 -5.81
N ASP A 12 -1.93 8.31 -5.87
CA ASP A 12 -1.61 7.33 -6.91
C ASP A 12 -1.78 5.88 -6.48
N CYS A 13 -2.06 5.58 -5.20
CA CYS A 13 -2.51 4.26 -4.77
C CYS A 13 -3.67 4.30 -3.77
N SER A 14 -4.24 3.13 -3.50
CA SER A 14 -5.41 3.00 -2.63
C SER A 14 -5.10 3.25 -1.17
N ALA A 15 -3.83 3.13 -0.75
CA ALA A 15 -3.44 3.64 0.55
C ALA A 15 -3.73 5.14 0.60
N GLU A 16 -3.35 5.93 -0.41
CA GLU A 16 -3.65 7.36 -0.42
C GLU A 16 -5.13 7.67 -0.57
N GLU A 17 -5.84 6.93 -1.42
CA GLU A 17 -7.30 7.06 -1.52
C GLU A 17 -7.97 6.86 -0.15
N GLN A 18 -7.62 5.77 0.55
CA GLN A 18 -8.18 5.46 1.86
C GLN A 18 -7.77 6.50 2.90
N MET A 19 -6.55 7.03 2.81
CA MET A 19 -6.07 8.09 3.69
C MET A 19 -6.86 9.39 3.48
N VAL A 20 -7.18 9.74 2.23
CA VAL A 20 -8.05 10.86 1.89
C VAL A 20 -9.48 10.62 2.35
N ARG A 21 -10.02 9.41 2.12
CA ARG A 21 -11.37 9.03 2.53
C ARG A 21 -11.55 9.10 4.05
N ILE A 22 -10.62 8.54 4.82
CA ILE A 22 -10.63 8.60 6.30
C ILE A 22 -10.58 10.04 6.79
N ARG A 23 -9.78 10.90 6.16
CA ARG A 23 -9.62 12.28 6.60
C ARG A 23 -10.84 13.14 6.28
N LEU A 24 -11.47 12.92 5.12
CA LEU A 24 -12.67 13.62 4.72
C LEU A 24 -13.92 13.12 5.44
N ASP A 25 -13.93 11.89 5.94
CA ASP A 25 -15.00 11.35 6.81
C ASP A 25 -15.12 12.15 8.14
N GLU A 26 -14.08 12.90 8.53
CA GLU A 26 -14.08 13.79 9.71
C GLU A 26 -14.71 15.18 9.42
N VAL A 27 -14.99 15.50 8.16
CA VAL A 27 -15.55 16.79 7.75
C VAL A 27 -17.07 16.69 7.66
N LEU A 28 -17.78 17.51 8.43
CA LEU A 28 -19.24 17.56 8.42
C LEU A 28 -19.77 18.10 7.08
N GLY A 29 -20.89 17.56 6.62
CA GLY A 29 -21.58 18.04 5.43
C GLY A 29 -21.08 17.45 4.10
N ILE A 30 -20.18 16.46 4.12
CA ILE A 30 -19.83 15.67 2.93
C ILE A 30 -20.86 14.55 2.76
N GLU A 31 -21.49 14.48 1.58
CA GLU A 31 -22.47 13.43 1.26
C GLU A 31 -21.86 12.33 0.40
N HIS A 32 -20.96 12.68 -0.52
CA HIS A 32 -20.38 11.72 -1.45
C HIS A 32 -18.95 12.13 -1.87
N LEU A 33 -18.11 11.11 -2.11
CA LEU A 33 -16.74 11.27 -2.57
C LEU A 33 -16.52 10.35 -3.78
N GLU A 34 -16.11 10.92 -4.91
CA GLU A 34 -15.68 10.16 -6.08
C GLU A 34 -14.17 10.32 -6.26
N PHE A 35 -13.48 9.20 -6.46
CA PHE A 35 -12.03 9.16 -6.63
C PHE A 35 -11.70 8.63 -8.02
N ASP A 36 -10.83 9.36 -8.73
CA ASP A 36 -10.19 8.91 -9.96
C ASP A 36 -8.67 8.92 -9.75
N LEU A 37 -8.10 7.75 -9.43
CA LEU A 37 -6.67 7.57 -9.20
C LEU A 37 -5.84 7.77 -10.48
N ARG A 38 -6.43 7.58 -11.67
CA ARG A 38 -5.71 7.78 -12.94
C ARG A 38 -5.57 9.25 -13.25
N ALA A 39 -6.63 10.02 -13.09
CA ALA A 39 -6.62 11.46 -13.27
C ALA A 39 -6.06 12.20 -12.04
N ARG A 40 -5.81 11.47 -10.93
CA ARG A 40 -5.45 12.02 -9.61
C ARG A 40 -6.47 13.06 -9.16
N GLN A 41 -7.75 12.77 -9.40
CA GLN A 41 -8.86 13.68 -9.12
C GLN A 41 -9.74 13.14 -8.01
N LEU A 42 -10.16 14.05 -7.15
CA LEU A 42 -11.15 13.84 -6.11
C LEU A 42 -12.31 14.80 -6.37
N VAL A 43 -13.52 14.26 -6.47
CA VAL A 43 -14.76 15.06 -6.50
C VAL A 43 -15.44 14.89 -5.16
N VAL A 44 -15.72 16.02 -4.50
CA VAL A 44 -16.40 16.08 -3.21
C VAL A 44 -17.76 16.74 -3.41
N TYR A 45 -18.83 16.03 -3.01
CA TYR A 45 -20.17 16.58 -2.93
C TYR A 45 -20.46 16.95 -1.48
N HIS A 46 -20.75 18.22 -1.25
CA HIS A 46 -20.90 18.76 0.09
C HIS A 46 -21.99 19.82 0.19
N THR A 47 -22.47 20.02 1.40
CA THR A 47 -23.50 21.02 1.74
C THR A 47 -22.92 22.25 2.44
N GLU A 48 -21.71 22.15 3.01
CA GLU A 48 -21.01 23.23 3.70
C GLU A 48 -19.89 23.88 2.84
N ASP A 49 -19.05 24.73 3.44
CA ASP A 49 -17.98 25.48 2.77
C ASP A 49 -16.78 24.60 2.38
N ALA A 50 -16.23 24.81 1.17
CA ALA A 50 -15.09 24.08 0.62
C ALA A 50 -13.76 24.34 1.37
N ALA A 51 -13.70 25.39 2.20
CA ALA A 51 -12.52 25.73 3.00
C ALA A 51 -12.12 24.61 3.99
N SER A 52 -13.11 23.96 4.62
CA SER A 52 -12.91 22.86 5.59
C SER A 52 -12.32 21.63 4.91
N ILE A 53 -12.82 21.32 3.70
CA ILE A 53 -12.39 20.20 2.86
C ILE A 53 -10.95 20.44 2.38
N THR A 54 -10.67 21.66 1.92
CA THR A 54 -9.33 22.05 1.45
C THR A 54 -8.31 21.95 2.58
N SER A 55 -8.62 22.45 3.77
CA SER A 55 -7.74 22.34 4.94
C SER A 55 -7.52 20.89 5.37
N ALA A 56 -8.54 20.04 5.27
CA ALA A 56 -8.42 18.61 5.53
C ALA A 56 -7.50 17.92 4.52
N LEU A 57 -7.62 18.22 3.23
CA LEU A 57 -6.75 17.69 2.18
C LEU A 57 -5.30 18.18 2.30
N ASP A 58 -5.10 19.46 2.58
CA ASP A 58 -3.77 20.05 2.74
C ASP A 58 -3.03 19.43 3.94
N SER A 59 -3.76 19.03 4.98
CA SER A 59 -3.18 18.33 6.13
C SER A 59 -2.55 16.97 5.77
N LEU A 60 -3.00 16.34 4.68
CA LEU A 60 -2.46 15.07 4.18
C LEU A 60 -1.13 15.24 3.44
N ARG A 61 -0.76 16.47 3.07
CA ARG A 61 0.46 16.80 2.29
C ARG A 61 0.60 15.97 1.00
N LEU A 62 -0.52 15.66 0.36
CA LEU A 62 -0.57 14.90 -0.89
C LEU A 62 -0.47 15.80 -2.14
N GLY A 63 -0.22 17.10 -1.97
CA GLY A 63 -0.20 18.07 -3.07
C GLY A 63 -1.59 18.33 -3.63
N SER A 64 -2.56 18.59 -2.74
CA SER A 64 -3.93 18.95 -3.13
C SER A 64 -4.00 20.36 -3.71
N CYS A 65 -4.65 20.51 -4.86
CA CYS A 65 -4.99 21.80 -5.45
C CYS A 65 -6.45 21.77 -5.91
N MET A 66 -7.23 22.77 -5.51
CA MET A 66 -8.62 22.89 -5.97
C MET A 66 -8.63 23.35 -7.43
N VAL A 67 -9.26 22.55 -8.30
CA VAL A 67 -9.32 22.79 -9.74
C VAL A 67 -10.60 23.54 -10.14
N GLY A 68 -11.68 23.40 -9.35
CA GLY A 68 -12.90 24.17 -9.55
C GLY A 68 -14.00 23.86 -8.53
N GLU A 69 -14.88 24.83 -8.32
CA GLU A 69 -16.09 24.75 -7.51
C GLU A 69 -17.28 25.17 -8.36
N SER A 70 -18.35 24.36 -8.40
CA SER A 70 -19.57 24.66 -9.15
C SER A 70 -20.82 24.45 -8.30
N LEU A 71 -21.76 25.39 -8.42
CA LEU A 71 -23.11 25.31 -7.86
C LEU A 71 -24.04 24.66 -8.90
N ASP A 72 -24.35 23.38 -8.75
CA ASP A 72 -25.40 22.75 -9.57
C ASP A 72 -26.79 23.09 -8.98
N VAL A 73 -27.55 23.92 -9.71
CA VAL A 73 -28.96 24.26 -9.41
C VAL A 73 -29.95 23.47 -10.28
N ASP A 74 -29.54 22.81 -11.36
CA ASP A 74 -30.48 22.14 -12.26
C ASP A 74 -30.09 20.72 -12.66
N ALA A 75 -31.09 19.84 -12.52
CA ALA A 75 -31.24 18.51 -13.08
C ALA A 75 -30.29 17.41 -12.57
N TRP A 76 -30.78 16.70 -11.55
CA TRP A 76 -30.59 15.26 -11.46
C TRP A 76 -30.98 14.61 -12.80
N SER A 77 -29.99 14.42 -13.67
CA SER A 77 -30.03 13.39 -14.70
C SER A 77 -29.67 12.10 -14.00
N PRO A 78 -30.48 11.04 -14.07
CA PRO A 78 -30.05 9.74 -13.61
C PRO A 78 -28.98 9.27 -14.60
N VAL A 79 -27.72 9.64 -14.33
CA VAL A 79 -26.63 8.76 -14.73
C VAL A 79 -26.98 7.43 -14.06
N LEU A 80 -27.11 6.41 -14.91
CA LEU A 80 -27.42 5.01 -14.58
C LEU A 80 -26.98 4.67 -13.16
N PRO A 81 -27.78 3.93 -12.37
CA PRO A 81 -27.47 3.70 -10.96
C PRO A 81 -26.01 3.26 -10.86
N VAL A 82 -25.16 4.13 -10.30
CA VAL A 82 -23.92 3.66 -9.69
C VAL A 82 -24.43 2.72 -8.65
N GLN A 83 -24.29 1.43 -8.93
CA GLN A 83 -24.81 0.35 -8.09
C GLN A 83 -24.48 0.72 -6.65
N GLU A 84 -25.50 0.78 -5.78
CA GLU A 84 -25.28 0.61 -4.35
C GLU A 84 -24.33 -0.58 -4.23
N VAL A 85 -23.07 -0.31 -3.88
CA VAL A 85 -22.11 -1.39 -3.80
C VAL A 85 -22.53 -2.21 -2.60
N SER A 86 -23.13 -3.36 -2.89
CA SER A 86 -23.45 -4.35 -1.89
C SER A 86 -22.14 -4.69 -1.16
N SER A 87 -22.07 -4.31 0.11
CA SER A 87 -20.93 -4.35 1.04
C SER A 87 -20.33 -5.74 1.31
N THR A 88 -20.68 -6.74 0.51
CA THR A 88 -20.21 -8.13 0.61
C THR A 88 -19.36 -8.59 -0.59
N ASN A 89 -19.42 -7.90 -1.73
CA ASN A 89 -18.66 -8.30 -2.93
C ASN A 89 -17.28 -7.61 -3.03
N GLU A 90 -17.10 -6.44 -2.41
CA GLU A 90 -15.83 -5.69 -2.36
C GLU A 90 -14.78 -6.32 -1.42
N MET A 91 -15.19 -7.10 -0.41
CA MET A 91 -14.24 -7.69 0.55
C MET A 91 -13.45 -8.87 -0.01
N ARG A 92 -13.98 -9.58 -1.01
CA ARG A 92 -13.37 -10.81 -1.54
C ARG A 92 -11.99 -10.56 -2.16
N PRO A 93 -11.79 -9.54 -3.01
CA PRO A 93 -10.47 -9.19 -3.51
C PRO A 93 -9.48 -8.83 -2.41
N LEU A 94 -9.88 -8.01 -1.41
CA LEU A 94 -9.00 -7.65 -0.29
C LEU A 94 -8.63 -8.85 0.57
N MET A 95 -9.57 -9.79 0.81
CA MET A 95 -9.27 -11.02 1.54
C MET A 95 -8.30 -11.92 0.77
N TRP A 96 -8.41 -12.00 -0.56
CA TRP A 96 -7.46 -12.72 -1.39
C TRP A 96 -6.08 -12.08 -1.38
N ALA A 97 -6.00 -10.75 -1.54
CA ALA A 97 -4.74 -10.01 -1.46
C ALA A 97 -4.07 -10.18 -0.08
N LEU A 98 -4.84 -10.08 1.00
CA LEU A 98 -4.39 -10.37 2.36
C LEU A 98 -3.83 -11.79 2.49
N ALA A 99 -4.56 -12.80 2.00
CA ALA A 99 -4.15 -14.20 2.13
C ALA A 99 -2.87 -14.49 1.33
N ILE A 100 -2.74 -13.93 0.13
CA ILE A 100 -1.57 -14.07 -0.73
C ILE A 100 -0.34 -13.43 -0.06
N ASN A 101 -0.44 -12.16 0.33
CA ASN A 101 0.69 -11.45 0.95
C ASN A 101 1.08 -12.05 2.30
N ALA A 102 0.11 -12.50 3.11
CA ALA A 102 0.41 -13.20 4.34
C ALA A 102 1.12 -14.55 4.09
N THR A 103 0.73 -15.29 3.06
CA THR A 103 1.36 -16.57 2.72
C THR A 103 2.81 -16.38 2.28
N PHE A 104 3.06 -15.43 1.39
CA PHE A 104 4.42 -15.14 0.95
C PHE A 104 5.27 -14.52 2.07
N PHE A 105 4.72 -13.64 2.91
CA PHE A 105 5.41 -13.14 4.11
C PHE A 105 5.99 -14.27 4.95
N PHE A 106 5.19 -15.28 5.33
CA PHE A 106 5.71 -16.38 6.14
C PHE A 106 6.74 -17.23 5.38
N GLY A 107 6.50 -17.49 4.10
CA GLY A 107 7.42 -18.27 3.27
C GLY A 107 8.78 -17.59 3.10
N GLU A 108 8.77 -16.31 2.73
CA GLU A 108 9.97 -15.50 2.49
C GLU A 108 10.71 -15.17 3.78
N LEU A 109 10.01 -14.90 4.88
CA LEU A 109 10.65 -14.66 6.16
C LEU A 109 11.43 -15.91 6.61
N VAL A 110 10.78 -17.08 6.57
CA VAL A 110 11.42 -18.34 6.95
C VAL A 110 12.60 -18.64 6.03
N ALA A 111 12.40 -18.53 4.71
CA ALA A 111 13.45 -18.77 3.73
C ALA A 111 14.62 -17.78 3.86
N GLY A 112 14.34 -16.50 4.07
CA GLY A 112 15.35 -15.45 4.23
C GLY A 112 16.20 -15.66 5.47
N LEU A 113 15.57 -16.07 6.59
CA LEU A 113 16.30 -16.42 7.81
C LEU A 113 17.18 -17.66 7.63
N PHE A 114 16.67 -18.72 6.96
CA PHE A 114 17.45 -19.93 6.67
C PHE A 114 18.58 -19.70 5.66
N ALA A 115 18.32 -18.90 4.63
CA ALA A 115 19.28 -18.56 3.59
C ALA A 115 20.29 -17.51 4.04
N GLY A 116 20.04 -16.82 5.16
CA GLY A 116 20.85 -15.68 5.60
C GLY A 116 20.70 -14.44 4.70
N SER A 117 19.61 -14.32 3.94
CA SER A 117 19.37 -13.20 3.01
C SER A 117 18.56 -12.09 3.65
N MET A 118 19.16 -10.90 3.73
CA MET A 118 18.47 -9.68 4.15
C MET A 118 17.52 -9.16 3.07
N GLY A 119 17.78 -9.42 1.79
CA GLY A 119 16.87 -9.10 0.70
C GLY A 119 15.52 -9.81 0.87
N LEU A 120 15.53 -11.14 1.07
CA LEU A 120 14.31 -11.92 1.31
C LEU A 120 13.60 -11.52 2.61
N VAL A 121 14.35 -11.28 3.70
CA VAL A 121 13.73 -10.83 4.97
C VAL A 121 13.07 -9.46 4.79
N ALA A 122 13.67 -8.57 4.01
CA ALA A 122 13.10 -7.25 3.74
C ALA A 122 11.86 -7.33 2.86
N ASP A 123 11.87 -8.16 1.81
CA ASP A 123 10.71 -8.42 0.95
C ASP A 123 9.53 -8.97 1.77
N ALA A 124 9.80 -9.95 2.63
CA ALA A 124 8.79 -10.49 3.55
C ALA A 124 8.16 -9.39 4.42
N LEU A 125 8.97 -8.48 4.97
CA LEU A 125 8.47 -7.39 5.80
C LEU A 125 7.68 -6.33 5.02
N ASP A 126 7.94 -6.15 3.72
CA ASP A 126 7.10 -5.36 2.81
C ASP A 126 5.75 -6.06 2.59
N MET A 127 5.76 -7.37 2.36
CA MET A 127 4.51 -8.13 2.24
C MET A 127 3.68 -8.15 3.53
N LEU A 128 4.33 -8.13 4.69
CA LEU A 128 3.65 -7.96 5.97
C LEU A 128 3.00 -6.58 6.09
N ALA A 129 3.67 -5.52 5.60
CA ALA A 129 3.10 -4.18 5.55
C ALA A 129 1.79 -4.17 4.78
N ASP A 130 1.82 -4.69 3.57
CA ASP A 130 0.66 -4.74 2.69
C ASP A 130 -0.45 -5.60 3.29
N ALA A 131 -0.12 -6.76 3.86
CA ALA A 131 -1.08 -7.61 4.57
C ALA A 131 -1.75 -6.86 5.73
N LEU A 132 -0.99 -6.10 6.53
CA LEU A 132 -1.56 -5.30 7.61
C LEU A 132 -2.48 -4.19 7.08
N VAL A 133 -2.11 -3.54 5.97
CA VAL A 133 -2.95 -2.53 5.32
C VAL A 133 -4.27 -3.15 4.79
N TYR A 134 -4.22 -4.33 4.18
CA TYR A 134 -5.43 -5.04 3.75
C TYR A 134 -6.30 -5.47 4.93
N ALA A 135 -5.69 -6.01 5.99
CA ALA A 135 -6.40 -6.40 7.20
C ALA A 135 -7.10 -5.19 7.86
N LEU A 136 -6.45 -4.03 7.89
CA LEU A 136 -7.04 -2.78 8.36
C LEU A 136 -8.18 -2.33 7.47
N SER A 137 -8.01 -2.40 6.15
CA SER A 137 -9.05 -2.03 5.17
C SER A 137 -10.29 -2.88 5.38
N ILE A 138 -10.15 -4.20 5.60
CA ILE A 138 -11.26 -5.10 5.92
C ILE A 138 -11.89 -4.77 7.28
N ALA A 139 -11.06 -4.54 8.31
CA ALA A 139 -11.55 -4.21 9.65
C ALA A 139 -12.28 -2.85 9.71
N ALA A 140 -11.96 -1.93 8.78
CA ALA A 140 -12.57 -0.61 8.70
C ALA A 140 -14.00 -0.61 8.13
N VAL A 141 -14.43 -1.63 7.38
CA VAL A 141 -15.76 -1.68 6.72
C VAL A 141 -16.94 -1.85 7.72
N GLY A 142 -16.68 -2.17 8.99
CA GLY A 142 -17.74 -2.30 10.01
C GLY A 142 -17.44 -1.65 11.37
N GLY A 143 -16.32 -0.92 11.49
CA GLY A 143 -15.83 -0.34 12.74
C GLY A 143 -16.20 1.13 12.95
N THR A 144 -16.26 1.58 14.20
CA THR A 144 -16.37 3.00 14.54
C THR A 144 -15.07 3.75 14.23
N ILE A 145 -15.14 5.03 13.87
CA ILE A 145 -14.01 5.90 13.47
C ILE A 145 -12.82 5.80 14.45
N VAL A 146 -13.09 5.74 15.76
CA VAL A 146 -12.08 5.63 16.82
C VAL A 146 -11.28 4.32 16.75
N ARG A 147 -11.95 3.19 16.46
CA ARG A 147 -11.28 1.88 16.30
C ARG A 147 -10.42 1.84 15.04
N LYS A 148 -10.83 2.52 13.96
CA LYS A 148 -10.05 2.62 12.71
C LYS A 148 -8.70 3.32 12.95
N LYS A 149 -8.72 4.46 13.65
CA LYS A 149 -7.52 5.26 13.97
C LYS A 149 -6.53 4.52 14.87
N GLN A 150 -7.02 3.82 15.90
CA GLN A 150 -6.16 3.04 16.78
C GLN A 150 -5.48 1.87 16.05
N LEU A 151 -6.25 1.09 15.28
CA LEU A 151 -5.71 -0.06 14.56
C LEU A 151 -4.64 0.34 13.52
N ALA A 152 -4.87 1.44 12.79
CA ALA A 152 -3.88 2.00 11.86
C ALA A 152 -2.60 2.48 12.58
N GLY A 153 -2.73 3.05 13.77
CA GLY A 153 -1.57 3.43 14.59
C GLY A 153 -0.76 2.22 15.03
N TRP A 154 -1.40 1.17 15.52
CA TRP A 154 -0.72 -0.06 15.97
C TRP A 154 0.02 -0.77 14.84
N SER A 155 -0.56 -0.87 13.63
CA SER A 155 0.15 -1.45 12.48
C SER A 155 1.37 -0.62 12.12
N GLY A 156 1.23 0.71 12.06
CA GLY A 156 2.33 1.62 11.75
C GLY A 156 3.49 1.51 12.75
N TYR A 157 3.18 1.39 14.05
CA TYR A 157 4.22 1.22 15.09
C TYR A 157 4.94 -0.11 14.97
N LEU A 158 4.19 -1.20 14.77
CA LEU A 158 4.76 -2.54 14.61
C LEU A 158 5.67 -2.59 13.38
N GLN A 159 5.19 -2.06 12.26
CA GLN A 159 5.91 -2.07 10.99
C GLN A 159 7.15 -1.17 11.03
N PHE A 160 7.05 0.01 11.63
CA PHE A 160 8.22 0.88 11.85
C PHE A 160 9.26 0.21 12.76
N GLY A 161 8.82 -0.45 13.83
CA GLY A 161 9.70 -1.22 14.71
C GLY A 161 10.44 -2.34 13.98
N LEU A 162 9.73 -3.13 13.17
CA LEU A 162 10.33 -4.20 12.37
C LEU A 162 11.32 -3.67 11.32
N ALA A 163 10.99 -2.57 10.65
CA ALA A 163 11.90 -1.94 9.69
C ALA A 163 13.18 -1.41 10.37
N VAL A 164 13.07 -0.78 11.54
CA VAL A 164 14.24 -0.31 12.32
C VAL A 164 15.10 -1.50 12.75
N LEU A 165 14.49 -2.57 13.26
CA LEU A 165 15.22 -3.81 13.60
C LEU A 165 15.93 -4.41 12.39
N GLY A 166 15.26 -4.44 11.23
CA GLY A 166 15.84 -4.88 9.97
C GLY A 166 17.07 -4.07 9.57
N VAL A 167 16.99 -2.74 9.62
CA VAL A 167 18.13 -1.85 9.33
C VAL A 167 19.29 -2.06 10.32
N ILE A 168 18.99 -2.22 11.61
CA ILE A 168 20.01 -2.51 12.63
C ILE A 168 20.71 -3.84 12.33
N GLU A 169 19.96 -4.87 11.94
CA GLU A 169 20.53 -6.18 11.58
C GLU A 169 21.38 -6.08 10.30
N VAL A 170 20.94 -5.33 9.28
CA VAL A 170 21.76 -5.06 8.08
C VAL A 170 23.08 -4.41 8.46
N LEU A 171 23.06 -3.36 9.30
CA LEU A 171 24.27 -2.68 9.76
C LEU A 171 25.18 -3.61 10.55
N ARG A 172 24.61 -4.43 11.45
CA ARG A 172 25.35 -5.42 12.22
C ARG A 172 26.04 -6.43 11.29
N ARG A 173 25.33 -7.00 10.31
CA ARG A 173 25.89 -7.97 9.36
C ARG A 173 26.94 -7.36 8.44
N PHE A 174 26.75 -6.11 8.04
CA PHE A 174 27.74 -5.37 7.26
C PHE A 174 29.05 -5.18 8.02
N LEU A 175 28.98 -4.99 9.35
CA LEU A 175 30.16 -4.80 10.21
C LEU A 175 30.80 -6.12 10.70
N THR A 176 30.05 -7.22 10.72
CA THR A 176 30.50 -8.50 11.33
C THR A 176 31.00 -9.52 10.30
N GLU A 177 31.05 -9.17 9.00
CA GLU A 177 31.44 -10.06 7.88
C GLU A 177 30.86 -11.47 8.03
N GLU A 178 29.53 -11.57 8.04
CA GLU A 178 28.85 -12.88 7.99
C GLU A 178 28.94 -13.51 6.59
N GLY A 179 28.74 -14.83 6.50
CA GLY A 179 28.88 -15.59 5.26
C GLY A 179 27.95 -15.13 4.12
N VAL A 180 28.25 -15.59 2.91
CA VAL A 180 27.39 -15.38 1.73
C VAL A 180 26.04 -16.07 1.92
N PRO A 181 24.92 -15.40 1.57
CA PRO A 181 23.61 -16.03 1.65
C PRO A 181 23.49 -17.16 0.63
N ASP A 182 22.60 -18.12 0.90
CA ASP A 182 22.28 -19.19 -0.05
C ASP A 182 21.49 -18.63 -1.24
N VAL A 183 22.23 -18.34 -2.31
CA VAL A 183 21.72 -17.84 -3.59
C VAL A 183 20.62 -18.75 -4.16
N THR A 184 20.73 -20.07 -3.99
CA THR A 184 19.76 -21.01 -4.58
C THR A 184 18.40 -20.80 -3.94
N THR A 185 18.36 -20.72 -2.61
CA THR A 185 17.15 -20.43 -1.86
C THR A 185 16.62 -19.03 -2.18
N MET A 186 17.49 -18.01 -2.28
CA MET A 186 17.09 -16.66 -2.70
C MET A 186 16.37 -16.65 -4.04
N ILE A 187 16.95 -17.26 -5.06
CA ILE A 187 16.38 -17.27 -6.42
C ILE A 187 15.08 -18.06 -6.46
N ILE A 188 15.03 -19.25 -5.86
CA ILE A 188 13.82 -20.10 -5.90
C ILE A 188 12.65 -19.38 -5.23
N VAL A 189 12.88 -18.81 -4.05
CA VAL A 189 11.80 -18.18 -3.28
C VAL A 189 11.32 -16.90 -3.93
N ALA A 190 12.23 -16.00 -4.30
CA ALA A 190 11.86 -14.76 -5.00
C ALA A 190 11.23 -15.04 -6.37
N ALA A 191 11.62 -16.11 -7.07
CA ALA A 191 10.97 -16.50 -8.32
C ALA A 191 9.54 -17.03 -8.09
N MET A 192 9.30 -17.81 -7.03
CA MET A 192 7.95 -18.27 -6.69
C MET A 192 7.02 -17.10 -6.34
N ALA A 193 7.51 -16.15 -5.54
CA ALA A 193 6.78 -14.94 -5.20
C ALA A 193 6.54 -14.05 -6.42
N LEU A 194 7.56 -13.83 -7.26
CA LEU A 194 7.40 -13.14 -8.54
C LEU A 194 6.33 -13.79 -9.43
N ILE A 195 6.33 -15.12 -9.57
CA ILE A 195 5.33 -15.84 -10.37
C ILE A 195 3.94 -15.66 -9.76
N GLY A 196 3.79 -15.75 -8.43
CA GLY A 196 2.53 -15.54 -7.73
C GLY A 196 1.98 -14.12 -7.95
N ASN A 197 2.84 -13.12 -7.82
CA ASN A 197 2.46 -11.71 -7.99
C ASN A 197 2.15 -11.39 -9.46
N VAL A 198 2.93 -11.91 -10.42
CA VAL A 198 2.61 -11.78 -11.85
C VAL A 198 1.30 -12.48 -12.20
N ALA A 199 1.06 -13.69 -11.70
CA ALA A 199 -0.20 -14.39 -11.92
C ALA A 199 -1.39 -13.59 -11.39
N THR A 200 -1.24 -12.98 -10.20
CA THR A 200 -2.23 -12.11 -9.57
C THR A 200 -2.49 -10.87 -10.43
N LEU A 201 -1.46 -10.20 -10.95
CA LEU A 201 -1.59 -9.08 -11.90
C LEU A 201 -2.29 -9.49 -13.20
N LEU A 202 -2.01 -10.68 -13.73
CA LEU A 202 -2.65 -11.19 -14.95
C LEU A 202 -4.14 -11.51 -14.74
N ILE A 203 -4.52 -11.92 -13.54
CA ILE A 203 -5.93 -12.13 -13.18
C ILE A 203 -6.62 -10.77 -13.00
N LEU A 204 -6.01 -9.85 -12.24
CA LEU A 204 -6.52 -8.48 -12.01
C LEU A 204 -6.67 -7.69 -13.31
N SER A 205 -5.72 -7.82 -14.25
CA SER A 205 -5.78 -7.12 -15.54
C SER A 205 -6.85 -7.64 -16.49
N ARG A 206 -7.41 -8.83 -16.25
CA ARG A 206 -8.56 -9.38 -16.97
C ARG A 206 -9.90 -9.00 -16.32
N ALA A 207 -9.91 -8.68 -15.03
CA ALA A 207 -11.06 -8.06 -14.38
C ALA A 207 -11.21 -6.62 -14.88
N GLN A 208 -12.44 -6.19 -15.18
CA GLN A 208 -12.70 -4.90 -15.82
C GLN A 208 -12.06 -3.74 -15.04
N ARG A 209 -11.14 -3.04 -15.72
CA ARG A 209 -10.59 -1.75 -15.32
C ARG A 209 -11.74 -0.75 -15.10
N GLY A 210 -12.12 -0.51 -13.84
CA GLY A 210 -13.21 0.41 -13.50
C GLY A 210 -13.61 0.43 -12.02
N GLU A 211 -13.31 -0.64 -11.27
CA GLU A 211 -13.53 -0.68 -9.82
C GLU A 211 -12.23 -0.29 -9.09
N ALA A 212 -12.26 0.76 -8.25
CA ALA A 212 -11.09 1.31 -7.54
C ALA A 212 -10.29 0.24 -6.77
N HIS A 213 -10.97 -0.79 -6.26
CA HIS A 213 -10.38 -1.92 -5.53
C HIS A 213 -9.49 -2.85 -6.38
N VAL A 214 -9.72 -2.93 -7.70
CA VAL A 214 -8.90 -3.72 -8.64
C VAL A 214 -7.63 -2.95 -9.01
N GLU A 215 -7.73 -1.64 -9.15
CA GLU A 215 -6.60 -0.74 -9.46
C GLU A 215 -5.63 -0.66 -8.27
N ALA A 216 -6.18 -0.55 -7.06
CA ALA A 216 -5.48 -0.69 -5.78
C ALA A 216 -4.57 -1.92 -5.71
N SER A 217 -5.15 -3.11 -5.89
CA SER A 217 -4.43 -4.38 -5.86
C SER A 217 -3.41 -4.46 -7.00
N TRP A 218 -3.69 -3.87 -8.16
CA TRP A 218 -2.73 -3.83 -9.28
C TRP A 218 -1.47 -3.03 -8.94
N ILE A 219 -1.58 -1.93 -8.20
CA ILE A 219 -0.42 -1.11 -7.81
C ILE A 219 0.46 -1.83 -6.80
N PHE A 220 -0.14 -2.39 -5.74
CA PHE A 220 0.59 -3.16 -4.72
C PHE A 220 1.30 -4.36 -5.34
N THR A 221 0.57 -5.19 -6.07
CA THR A 221 1.18 -6.37 -6.71
C THR A 221 2.25 -5.98 -7.75
N SER A 222 2.14 -4.80 -8.38
CA SER A 222 3.18 -4.27 -9.27
C SER A 222 4.43 -3.82 -8.51
N ASN A 223 4.29 -3.32 -7.28
CA ASN A 223 5.42 -3.04 -6.40
C ASN A 223 6.12 -4.34 -5.98
N ASP A 224 5.36 -5.36 -5.56
CA ASP A 224 5.90 -6.65 -5.15
C ASP A 224 6.72 -7.31 -6.28
N VAL A 225 6.27 -7.18 -7.53
CA VAL A 225 7.01 -7.64 -8.70
C VAL A 225 8.37 -6.94 -8.84
N LYS A 226 8.45 -5.63 -8.55
CA LYS A 226 9.73 -4.89 -8.62
C LYS A 226 10.66 -5.30 -7.49
N VAL A 227 10.14 -5.46 -6.27
CA VAL A 227 10.92 -5.88 -5.10
C VAL A 227 11.47 -7.29 -5.32
N ASN A 228 10.62 -8.24 -5.73
CA ASN A 228 11.05 -9.61 -6.07
C ASN A 228 12.10 -9.65 -7.18
N ALA A 229 11.91 -8.85 -8.25
CA ALA A 229 12.90 -8.73 -9.32
C ALA A 229 14.23 -8.16 -8.82
N LEU A 230 14.19 -7.20 -7.89
CA LEU A 230 15.38 -6.64 -7.25
C LEU A 230 16.10 -7.69 -6.39
N VAL A 231 15.37 -8.53 -5.65
CA VAL A 231 15.96 -9.64 -4.87
C VAL A 231 16.62 -10.67 -5.78
N ILE A 232 16.00 -11.04 -6.90
CA ILE A 232 16.60 -11.97 -7.90
C ILE A 232 17.87 -11.36 -8.51
N ALA A 233 17.83 -10.07 -8.87
CA ALA A 233 18.99 -9.36 -9.39
C ALA A 233 20.12 -9.34 -8.35
N SER A 234 19.78 -9.10 -7.08
CA SER A 234 20.73 -9.14 -5.97
C SER A 234 21.33 -10.53 -5.76
N ALA A 235 20.52 -11.60 -5.77
CA ALA A 235 21.01 -12.98 -5.69
C ALA A 235 22.00 -13.31 -6.81
N THR A 236 21.72 -12.82 -8.03
CA THR A 236 22.62 -12.97 -9.18
C THR A 236 23.94 -12.24 -8.95
N LEU A 237 23.90 -11.03 -8.39
CA LEU A 237 25.10 -10.28 -8.03
C LEU A 237 25.89 -10.93 -6.89
N VAL A 238 25.22 -11.49 -5.88
CA VAL A 238 25.86 -12.29 -4.81
C VAL A 238 26.61 -13.46 -5.43
N TRP A 239 25.98 -14.20 -6.35
CA TRP A 239 26.60 -15.33 -7.04
C TRP A 239 27.83 -14.93 -7.86
N LEU A 240 27.75 -13.82 -8.61
CA LEU A 240 28.85 -13.33 -9.45
C LEU A 240 30.01 -12.75 -8.63
N SER A 241 29.70 -12.04 -7.54
CA SER A 241 30.70 -11.37 -6.70
C SER A 241 31.24 -12.23 -5.57
N ASN A 242 30.56 -13.36 -5.27
CA ASN A 242 30.81 -14.20 -4.11
C ASN A 242 30.86 -13.40 -2.80
N SER A 243 30.00 -12.39 -2.68
CA SER A 243 29.92 -11.44 -1.57
C SER A 243 28.47 -11.25 -1.14
N ASN A 244 28.25 -11.07 0.17
CA ASN A 244 26.92 -10.76 0.74
C ASN A 244 26.51 -9.29 0.56
N ILE A 245 27.44 -8.41 0.14
CA ILE A 245 27.20 -6.97 0.03
C ILE A 245 26.00 -6.62 -0.88
N PRO A 246 25.82 -7.24 -2.07
CA PRO A 246 24.67 -6.95 -2.91
C PRO A 246 23.32 -7.23 -2.21
N ASP A 247 23.24 -8.32 -1.44
CA ASP A 247 22.05 -8.68 -0.66
C ASP A 247 21.79 -7.69 0.48
N LEU A 248 22.83 -7.27 1.20
CA LEU A 248 22.72 -6.27 2.26
C LEU A 248 22.26 -4.91 1.72
N ILE A 249 22.77 -4.47 0.57
CA ILE A 249 22.34 -3.23 -0.08
C ILE A 249 20.88 -3.35 -0.52
N CYS A 250 20.51 -4.46 -1.13
CA CYS A 250 19.13 -4.73 -1.55
C CYS A 250 18.17 -4.69 -0.35
N GLY A 251 18.47 -5.44 0.72
CA GLY A 251 17.67 -5.43 1.95
C GLY A 251 17.59 -4.06 2.60
N ALA A 252 18.69 -3.29 2.64
CA ALA A 252 18.69 -1.92 3.16
C ALA A 252 17.73 -1.00 2.38
N LEU A 253 17.75 -1.07 1.05
CA LEU A 253 16.87 -0.26 0.20
C LEU A 253 15.39 -0.61 0.45
N ILE A 254 15.06 -1.90 0.51
CA ILE A 254 13.69 -2.36 0.76
C ILE A 254 13.24 -1.93 2.16
N PHE A 255 14.07 -2.08 3.21
CA PHE A 255 13.70 -1.60 4.55
C PHE A 255 13.45 -0.09 4.62
N ILE A 256 14.20 0.72 3.86
CA ILE A 256 13.96 2.17 3.79
C ILE A 256 12.58 2.44 3.17
N ILE A 257 12.19 1.71 2.14
CA ILE A 257 10.86 1.80 1.52
C ILE A 257 9.78 1.46 2.55
N VAL A 258 9.90 0.31 3.23
CA VAL A 258 8.96 -0.15 4.27
C VAL A 258 8.85 0.87 5.41
N ALA A 259 9.99 1.39 5.91
CA ALA A 259 10.02 2.38 6.98
C ALA A 259 9.31 3.69 6.60
N ASN A 260 9.47 4.13 5.35
CA ASN A 260 8.79 5.31 4.83
C ASN A 260 7.28 5.10 4.73
N GLY A 261 6.84 3.93 4.28
CA GLY A 261 5.43 3.53 4.28
C GLY A 261 4.84 3.56 5.70
N ALA A 262 5.50 2.91 6.65
CA ALA A 262 5.08 2.89 8.06
C ALA A 262 5.00 4.29 8.68
N ARG A 263 6.00 5.16 8.41
CA ARG A 263 6.00 6.55 8.89
C ARG A 263 4.79 7.32 8.38
N ARG A 264 4.41 7.12 7.11
CA ARG A 264 3.24 7.76 6.49
C ARG A 264 1.95 7.32 7.17
N ILE A 265 1.78 6.02 7.40
CA ILE A 265 0.62 5.46 8.14
C ILE A 265 0.55 6.06 9.55
N LEU A 266 1.67 6.12 10.26
CA LEU A 266 1.73 6.69 11.62
C LEU A 266 1.35 8.17 11.67
N THR A 267 1.77 8.98 10.70
CA THR A 267 1.41 10.40 10.65
C THR A 267 -0.11 10.62 10.51
N LEU A 268 -0.84 9.64 9.98
CA LEU A 268 -2.27 9.73 9.71
C LEU A 268 -3.13 9.14 10.83
N SER A 269 -2.52 8.31 11.68
CA SER A 269 -3.15 7.78 12.89
C SER A 269 -3.18 8.76 14.08
N LYS A 270 -2.55 9.94 13.96
CA LYS A 270 -2.51 11.00 14.99
C LYS A 270 -3.65 11.99 14.82
#